data_AF-A0A2W2EDI2-F1
#
_entry.id   AF-A0A2W2EDI2-F1
#
_cell.length_a   1.000
_cell.length_b   1.000
_cell.length_c   1.000
_cell.angle_alpha   90.00
_cell.angle_beta   90.00
_cell.angle_gamma   90.00
#
_symmetry.space_group_name_H-M   'P 1'
#
loop_
_entity.id
_entity.type
_entity.pdbx_description
1 polymer ?
#
loop_
_entity_poly.entity_id
_entity_poly.type
_entity_poly.pdbx_seq_one_letter_code
_entity_poly.pdbx_strand_id
1 'polypeptide(L)' 'MSRKTAGFLIVLGVFMIFEWVNLGFNLADGHPTSFYVVHGILIVVNVVLGAVVAVLGWRGLRGSSVKDGGLRSGAAK' A
#
# COMPACT_ATOMS: atom_id res chain seq x y z
N MET A 1 -15.84 4.11 0.25
CA MET A 1 -14.75 3.77 1.19
C MET A 1 -14.71 4.81 2.28
N SER A 2 -14.62 4.44 3.56
CA SER A 2 -14.47 5.44 4.63
C SER A 2 -13.06 6.03 4.64
N ARG A 3 -12.88 7.27 5.12
CA ARG A 3 -11.55 7.90 5.26
C ARG A 3 -10.61 7.07 6.15
N LYS A 4 -11.16 6.38 7.16
CA LYS A 4 -10.42 5.45 8.04
C LYS A 4 -9.87 4.26 7.28
N THR A 5 -10.72 3.59 6.49
CA THR A 5 -10.31 2.45 5.66
C THR A 5 -9.28 2.89 4.61
N ALA A 6 -9.45 4.08 4.03
CA ALA A 6 -8.51 4.61 3.04
C ALA A 6 -7.13 4.89 3.64
N GLY A 7 -7.09 5.52 4.82
CA GLY A 7 -5.85 5.69 5.58
C GLY A 7 -5.21 4.35 5.95
N PHE A 8 -6.01 3.38 6.39
CA PHE A 8 -5.53 2.03 6.68
C PHE A 8 -4.88 1.36 5.46
N LEU A 9 -5.50 1.41 4.28
CA LEU A 9 -4.90 0.83 3.06
C LEU A 9 -3.57 1.49 2.70
N ILE A 10 -3.45 2.81 2.87
CA ILE A 10 -2.18 3.50 2.59
C ILE A 10 -1.10 3.01 3.55
N VAL A 11 -1.38 3.01 4.86
CA VAL A 11 -0.43 2.55 5.88
C VAL A 11 -0.04 1.09 5.64
N LEU A 12 -1.02 0.23 5.38
CA LEU A 12 -0.80 -1.18 5.09
C LEU A 12 0.08 -1.37 3.83
N GLY A 13 -0.22 -0.67 2.75
CA GLY A 13 0.54 -0.76 1.50
C GLY A 13 1.99 -0.31 1.68
N VAL A 14 2.22 0.79 2.41
CA VAL A 14 3.56 1.27 2.74
C VAL A 14 4.30 0.28 3.65
N PHE A 15 3.62 -0.26 4.67
CA PHE A 15 4.20 -1.27 5.57
C PHE A 15 4.61 -2.54 4.83
N MET A 16 3.77 -3.03 3.91
CA MET A 16 4.11 -4.16 3.05
C MET A 16 5.39 -3.86 2.26
N ILE A 17 5.49 -2.71 1.60
CA ILE A 17 6.70 -2.36 0.83
C ILE A 17 7.94 -2.36 1.76
N PHE A 18 7.83 -1.74 2.93
CA PHE A 18 8.95 -1.62 3.86
C PHE A 18 9.46 -2.99 4.34
N GLU A 19 8.57 -3.86 4.82
CA GLU A 19 8.95 -5.20 5.32
C GLU A 19 9.62 -6.05 4.24
N TRP A 20 9.06 -6.07 3.03
CA TRP A 20 9.56 -6.91 1.95
C TRP A 20 10.88 -6.38 1.36
N VAL A 21 11.05 -5.07 1.30
CA VAL A 21 12.34 -4.46 0.93
C VAL A 21 13.39 -4.74 2.02
N ASN A 22 13.04 -4.58 3.30
CA ASN A 22 13.93 -4.90 4.41
C ASN A 22 14.34 -6.37 4.41
N LEU A 23 13.40 -7.29 4.18
CA LEU A 23 13.70 -8.71 3.98
C LEU A 23 14.70 -8.90 2.85
N GLY A 24 14.49 -8.26 1.69
CA GLY A 24 15.41 -8.31 0.55
C GLY A 24 16.87 -7.97 0.89
N PHE A 25 17.09 -6.96 1.74
CA PHE A 25 18.43 -6.60 2.21
C PHE A 25 18.97 -7.51 3.32
N ASN A 26 18.09 -8.21 4.04
CA ASN A 26 18.42 -9.08 5.16
C ASN A 26 18.30 -10.58 4.82
N LEU A 27 18.35 -10.95 3.54
CA LEU A 27 18.48 -12.35 3.17
C LEU A 27 19.84 -12.87 3.66
N ALA A 28 19.83 -13.97 4.39
CA ALA A 28 21.07 -14.62 4.82
C ALA A 28 21.80 -15.27 3.62
N ASP A 29 23.12 -15.26 3.70
CA ASP A 29 23.96 -15.99 2.76
C ASP A 29 24.00 -17.49 3.08
N GLY A 30 24.43 -18.29 2.12
CA GLY A 30 24.66 -19.73 2.30
C GLY A 30 23.47 -20.64 1.96
N HIS A 31 22.47 -20.14 1.24
CA HIS A 31 21.33 -20.93 0.80
C HIS A 31 21.46 -21.40 -0.67
N PRO A 32 20.69 -22.42 -1.11
CA PRO A 32 20.63 -22.81 -2.52
C PRO A 32 20.05 -21.70 -3.41
N THR A 33 20.41 -21.66 -4.70
CA THR A 33 19.89 -20.66 -5.65
C THR A 33 18.36 -20.58 -5.68
N SER A 34 17.66 -21.72 -5.55
CA SER A 34 16.20 -21.77 -5.51
C SER A 34 15.61 -20.96 -4.35
N PHE A 35 16.28 -20.88 -3.21
CA PHE A 35 15.87 -20.05 -2.07
C PHE A 35 15.81 -18.58 -2.47
N TYR A 36 16.87 -18.06 -3.09
CA TYR A 36 16.95 -16.66 -3.52
C TYR A 36 15.96 -16.34 -4.64
N VAL A 37 15.75 -17.26 -5.58
CA VAL A 37 14.77 -17.07 -6.66
C VAL A 37 13.35 -16.95 -6.11
N VAL A 38 12.95 -17.88 -5.22
CA VAL A 38 11.60 -17.86 -4.63
C VAL A 38 11.40 -16.59 -3.80
N HIS A 39 12.35 -16.24 -2.93
CA HIS A 39 12.25 -15.03 -2.12
C HIS A 39 12.26 -13.77 -2.97
N GLY A 40 13.09 -13.71 -4.02
CA GLY A 40 13.12 -12.60 -4.96
C GLY A 40 11.76 -12.38 -5.63
N ILE A 41 11.11 -13.45 -6.09
CA ILE A 41 9.75 -13.38 -6.65
C ILE A 41 8.75 -12.89 -5.60
N LEU A 42 8.78 -13.46 -4.39
CA LEU A 42 7.86 -13.08 -3.31
C LEU A 42 8.01 -11.59 -2.93
N ILE A 43 9.24 -11.10 -2.86
CA ILE A 43 9.54 -9.68 -2.59
C ILE A 43 8.95 -8.81 -3.69
N VAL A 44 9.26 -9.09 -4.97
CA VAL A 44 8.79 -8.28 -6.10
C VAL A 44 7.27 -8.23 -6.15
N VAL A 45 6.61 -9.40 -6.05
CA VAL A 45 5.15 -9.48 -6.08
C VAL A 45 4.53 -8.69 -4.93
N ASN A 46 5.04 -8.84 -3.70
CA ASN A 46 4.49 -8.13 -2.56
C ASN A 46 4.73 -6.62 -2.60
N VAL A 47 5.89 -6.16 -3.09
CA VAL A 47 6.14 -4.73 -3.29
C VAL A 47 5.15 -4.15 -4.30
N VAL A 48 4.88 -4.85 -5.40
CA VAL A 48 3.87 -4.44 -6.39
C VAL A 48 2.46 -4.41 -5.77
N LEU A 49 2.08 -5.45 -5.02
CA LEU A 49 0.80 -5.49 -4.33
C LEU A 49 0.66 -4.36 -3.30
N GLY A 50 1.70 -4.11 -2.51
CA GLY A 50 1.75 -3.00 -1.56
C GLY A 50 1.56 -1.64 -2.23
N ALA A 51 2.22 -1.43 -3.39
CA ALA A 51 2.04 -0.22 -4.18
C ALA A 51 0.61 -0.07 -4.71
N VAL A 52 0.01 -1.14 -5.24
CA VAL A 52 -1.39 -1.15 -5.69
C VAL A 52 -2.33 -0.81 -4.53
N VAL A 53 -2.17 -1.45 -3.38
CA VAL A 53 -3.00 -1.21 -2.18
C VAL A 53 -2.87 0.25 -1.72
N ALA A 54 -1.65 0.79 -1.67
CA ALA A 54 -1.42 2.19 -1.31
C ALA A 54 -2.09 3.16 -2.32
N VAL A 55 -1.98 2.88 -3.62
CA VAL A 55 -2.64 3.67 -4.67
C VAL A 55 -4.17 3.60 -4.54
N LEU A 56 -4.75 2.44 -4.23
CA LEU A 56 -6.19 2.30 -4.02
C LEU A 56 -6.67 3.10 -2.80
N GLY A 57 -5.93 3.05 -1.69
CA GLY A 57 -6.20 3.88 -0.51
C GLY A 57 -6.12 5.38 -0.84
N TRP A 58 -5.10 5.79 -1.58
CA TRP A 58 -4.91 7.18 -2.03
C TRP A 58 -6.06 7.67 -2.93
N ARG A 59 -6.50 6.85 -3.88
CA ARG A 59 -7.67 7.13 -4.72
C ARG A 59 -8.95 7.24 -3.88
N GLY A 60 -9.11 6.39 -2.86
CA GLY A 60 -10.23 6.44 -1.91
C GLY A 60 -10.30 7.75 -1.12
N LEU A 61 -9.15 8.33 -0.76
CA LEU A 61 -9.09 9.66 -0.13
C LEU A 61 -9.49 10.77 -1.09
N ARG A 62 -8.95 10.77 -2.33
CA ARG A 62 -9.26 11.80 -3.33
C ARG A 62 -10.72 11.79 -3.78
N GLY A 63 -11.32 10.62 -3.94
CA GLY A 63 -12.74 10.49 -4.30
C GLY A 63 -13.71 10.94 -3.20
N SER A 64 -13.28 10.92 -1.93
CA SER A 64 -14.10 11.36 -0.80
C SER A 64 -14.06 12.88 -0.59
N SER A 65 -12.95 13.54 -0.95
CA SER A 65 -12.81 15.00 -0.82
C SER A 65 -13.79 15.81 -1.68
N VAL A 66 -14.29 15.25 -2.79
CA VAL A 66 -15.29 15.91 -3.66
C VAL A 66 -16.68 15.96 -3.01
N LYS A 67 -17.01 14.98 -2.14
CA LYS A 67 -18.36 14.86 -1.56
C LYS A 67 -18.57 15.75 -0.33
N ASP A 68 -17.53 15.97 0.46
CA ASP A 68 -17.60 16.81 1.67
C ASP A 68 -17.62 18.32 1.36
N GLY A 69 -17.03 18.76 0.24
CA GLY A 69 -17.06 20.16 -0.20
C GLY A 69 -18.44 20.62 -0.65
N GLY A 70 -19.19 19.76 -1.34
CA GLY A 70 -20.55 20.06 -1.83
C GLY A 70 -21.58 20.16 -0.71
N LEU A 71 -21.51 19.30 0.31
CA LEU A 71 -22.42 19.32 1.46
C LEU A 71 -22.26 20.58 2.32
N ARG A 72 -21.04 21.11 2.46
CA ARG A 72 -20.78 22.35 3.22
C ARG A 72 -21.22 23.61 2.49
N SER A 73 -21.23 23.60 1.15
CA SER A 73 -21.67 24.75 0.34
C SER A 73 -23.19 24.85 0.22
N GLY A 74 -23.92 23.74 0.31
CA GLY A 74 -25.38 23.70 0.21
C GLY A 74 -26.13 24.09 1.51
N ALA A 75 -25.48 23.99 2.67
CA ALA A 75 -26.06 24.36 3.96
C ALA A 75 -25.97 25.87 4.27
N ALA A 76 -25.31 26.65 3.41
CA ALA A 76 -25.11 28.09 3.58
C ALA A 76 -26.07 28.94 2.70
N LYS A 77 -27.10 28.33 2.12
CA LYS A 77 -28.13 29.00 1.32
C LYS A 77 -29.50 28.66 1.87
#